data_AF-A0A8C5EZ93-F1
#
_entry.id   AF-A0A8C5EZ93-F1
#
_cell.length_a   1.000
_cell.length_b   1.000
_cell.length_c   1.000
_cell.angle_alpha   90.00
_cell.angle_beta   90.00
_cell.angle_gamma   90.00
#
_symmetry.space_group_name_H-M   'P 1'
#
loop_
_entity.id
_entity.type
_entity.pdbx_description
1 polymer ?
#
loop_
_entity_poly.entity_id
_entity_poly.type
_entity_poly.pdbx_seq_one_letter_code
_entity_poly.pdbx_strand_id
1 'polypeptide(L)'
;MFISSDSSTPCFKDFTLVMPAVAVGNVGQLAVDLIVSTLHMNRVGYIHTDCLIPMAGNDPYANRQDNTVELHTPAEVYTSDEQKLAVLQIRAPILQTKSKKFRQLLVSWIRASGFSRTVVLSSSHAYQRDDQQLQSTPLRYLVTPSLMKTNADTLKELGWKEMERMPAFPGLSNPDAEMRLCIPGGGITKGLYTDSCEQDLPLAVLLLFCSEGDNIPDAFTIVNHLNDWLHLLDEHSQKTNKWKIPTSWSLLFGSGIPPALF
;
A
#
# COMPACT_ATOMS: atom_id res chain seq x y z
N MET A 1 16.18 1.66 -9.27
CA MET A 1 16.69 0.30 -9.01
C MET A 1 16.78 0.13 -7.51
N PHE A 2 16.52 -1.07 -6.98
CA PHE A 2 16.71 -1.36 -5.56
C PHE A 2 18.20 -1.31 -5.22
N ILE A 3 18.55 -0.66 -4.12
CA ILE A 3 19.90 -0.59 -3.56
C ILE A 3 19.81 -1.13 -2.14
N SER A 4 20.63 -2.14 -1.82
CA SER A 4 20.69 -2.70 -0.48
C SER A 4 21.41 -1.73 0.47
N SER A 5 20.94 -1.65 1.72
CA SER A 5 21.61 -0.89 2.78
C SER A 5 22.93 -1.53 3.19
N ASP A 6 23.01 -2.86 3.11
CA ASP A 6 24.17 -3.64 3.53
C ASP A 6 24.97 -4.15 2.32
N SER A 7 26.18 -4.65 2.60
CA SER A 7 27.05 -5.24 1.59
C SER A 7 26.46 -6.51 0.93
N SER A 8 25.55 -7.21 1.61
CA SER A 8 24.84 -8.38 1.10
C SER A 8 23.45 -8.02 0.60
N THR A 9 23.13 -8.41 -0.64
CA THR A 9 21.77 -8.20 -1.18
C THR A 9 20.76 -9.13 -0.50
N PRO A 10 19.66 -8.62 0.07
CA PRO A 10 18.62 -9.44 0.66
C PRO A 10 17.97 -10.34 -0.40
N CYS A 11 17.65 -11.57 -0.02
CA CYS A 11 16.90 -12.50 -0.87
C CYS A 11 15.41 -12.37 -0.56
N PHE A 12 14.65 -11.88 -1.54
CA PHE A 12 13.20 -11.71 -1.44
C PHE A 12 12.40 -12.92 -1.93
N LYS A 13 13.08 -14.01 -2.30
CA LYS A 13 12.44 -15.19 -2.84
C LYS A 13 11.45 -15.77 -1.82
N ASP A 14 10.26 -16.08 -2.29
CA ASP A 14 9.13 -16.62 -1.51
C ASP A 14 8.49 -15.63 -0.53
N PHE A 15 9.02 -14.40 -0.39
CA PHE A 15 8.40 -13.37 0.44
C PHE A 15 7.12 -12.84 -0.19
N THR A 16 6.18 -12.43 0.66
CA THR A 16 5.07 -11.56 0.23
C THR A 16 5.54 -10.11 0.27
N LEU A 17 5.40 -9.39 -0.83
CA LEU A 17 5.60 -7.93 -0.85
C LEU A 17 4.28 -7.22 -0.53
N VAL A 18 4.29 -6.33 0.45
CA VAL A 18 3.21 -5.36 0.68
C VAL A 18 3.73 -3.97 0.32
N MET A 19 2.98 -3.20 -0.45
CA MET A 19 3.38 -1.85 -0.84
C MET A 19 2.21 -0.88 -0.94
N PRO A 20 2.40 0.41 -0.64
CA PRO A 20 1.37 1.41 -0.82
C PRO A 20 1.33 1.89 -2.28
N ALA A 21 0.14 2.25 -2.73
CA ALA A 21 0.00 3.27 -3.75
C ALA A 21 -0.08 4.65 -3.08
N VAL A 22 0.65 5.62 -3.62
CA VAL A 22 0.47 7.04 -3.24
C VAL A 22 -0.85 7.50 -3.86
N ALA A 23 -1.90 7.53 -3.04
CA ALA A 23 -3.30 7.72 -3.43
C ALA A 23 -4.02 8.60 -2.38
N VAL A 24 -5.27 8.99 -2.68
CA VAL A 24 -6.11 9.86 -1.83
C VAL A 24 -6.05 9.47 -0.35
N GLY A 25 -5.86 10.46 0.54
CA GLY A 25 -5.82 10.23 1.98
C GLY A 25 -4.62 9.42 2.49
N ASN A 26 -3.65 9.09 1.62
CA ASN A 26 -2.42 8.35 1.94
C ASN A 26 -2.66 7.04 2.72
N VAL A 27 -3.85 6.44 2.57
CA VAL A 27 -4.30 5.29 3.37
C VAL A 27 -3.32 4.12 3.30
N GLY A 28 -2.84 3.80 2.09
CA GLY A 28 -1.85 2.74 1.90
C GLY A 28 -0.53 3.02 2.61
N GLN A 29 -0.04 4.27 2.56
CA GLN A 29 1.22 4.68 3.19
C GLN A 29 1.11 4.61 4.72
N LEU A 30 -0.03 5.06 5.28
CA LEU A 30 -0.33 4.94 6.70
C LEU A 30 -0.51 3.47 7.14
N ALA A 31 -1.09 2.62 6.28
CA ALA A 31 -1.26 1.21 6.60
C ALA A 31 0.08 0.47 6.66
N VAL A 32 0.98 0.69 5.69
CA VAL A 32 2.31 0.05 5.76
C VAL A 32 3.17 0.59 6.91
N ASP A 33 2.92 1.82 7.36
CA ASP A 33 3.51 2.37 8.58
C ASP A 33 3.15 1.56 9.84
N LEU A 34 1.87 1.19 9.95
CA LEU A 34 1.41 0.32 11.03
C LEU A 34 2.09 -1.04 10.96
N ILE A 35 2.22 -1.64 9.78
CA ILE A 35 2.89 -2.95 9.60
C ILE A 35 4.35 -2.88 10.03
N VAL A 36 5.13 -1.94 9.49
CA VAL A 36 6.56 -1.79 9.78
C VAL A 36 6.80 -1.57 11.27
N SER A 37 6.03 -0.66 11.87
CA SER A 37 6.11 -0.33 13.29
C SER A 37 5.72 -1.50 14.20
N THR A 38 4.68 -2.26 13.84
CA THR A 38 4.16 -3.37 14.65
C THR A 38 5.07 -4.59 14.61
N LEU A 39 5.57 -4.94 13.42
CA LEU A 39 6.42 -6.11 13.23
C LEU A 39 7.91 -5.82 13.49
N HIS A 40 8.25 -4.59 13.90
CA HIS A 40 9.63 -4.18 14.16
C HIS A 40 10.57 -4.49 12.97
N MET A 41 10.09 -4.20 11.75
CA MET A 41 10.79 -4.61 10.53
C MET A 41 12.10 -3.86 10.34
N ASN A 42 13.13 -4.54 9.84
CA ASN A 42 14.44 -3.95 9.58
C ASN A 42 14.49 -3.35 8.18
N ARG A 43 15.10 -2.16 8.04
CA ARG A 43 15.33 -1.53 6.73
C ARG A 43 16.48 -2.23 6.00
N VAL A 44 16.20 -2.85 4.85
CA VAL A 44 17.19 -3.62 4.07
C VAL A 44 17.69 -2.92 2.82
N GLY A 45 17.07 -1.81 2.45
CA GLY A 45 17.47 -1.01 1.29
C GLY A 45 16.45 0.04 0.89
N TYR A 46 16.64 0.61 -0.29
CA TYR A 46 15.80 1.67 -0.83
C TYR A 46 15.71 1.61 -2.36
N ILE A 47 14.66 2.22 -2.92
CA ILE A 47 14.46 2.33 -4.36
C ILE A 47 15.06 3.64 -4.85
N HIS A 48 16.26 3.57 -5.44
CA HIS A 48 16.87 4.72 -6.07
C HIS A 48 16.21 5.02 -7.42
N THR A 49 15.57 6.18 -7.54
CA THR A 49 14.85 6.59 -8.75
C THR A 49 14.72 8.10 -8.84
N ASP A 50 14.67 8.62 -10.07
CA ASP A 50 14.38 10.02 -10.39
C ASP A 50 12.88 10.29 -10.56
N CYS A 51 12.03 9.31 -10.24
CA CYS A 51 10.57 9.38 -10.40
C CYS A 51 9.83 9.91 -9.18
N LEU A 52 10.50 10.03 -8.04
CA LEU A 52 9.94 10.53 -6.78
C LEU A 52 10.49 11.92 -6.49
N ILE A 53 9.72 12.75 -5.79
CA ILE A 53 10.23 14.02 -5.26
C ILE A 53 11.36 13.71 -4.27
N PRO A 54 12.55 14.34 -4.40
CA PRO A 54 13.64 14.16 -3.44
C PRO A 54 13.21 14.56 -2.03
N MET A 55 13.50 13.69 -1.07
CA MET A 55 13.19 13.89 0.34
C MET A 55 14.25 13.17 1.17
N ALA A 56 14.61 13.77 2.30
CA ALA A 56 15.48 13.18 3.28
C ALA A 56 14.95 13.52 4.67
N GLY A 57 15.00 12.57 5.60
CA GLY A 57 14.44 12.74 6.94
C GLY A 57 15.08 11.83 7.99
N ASN A 58 14.63 12.01 9.23
CA ASN A 58 14.93 11.09 10.32
C ASN A 58 14.14 9.78 10.18
N ASP A 59 14.53 8.79 10.99
CA ASP A 59 13.79 7.53 11.09
C ASP A 59 12.36 7.78 11.61
N PRO A 60 11.32 7.47 10.82
CA PRO A 60 9.93 7.65 11.22
C PRO A 60 9.44 6.61 12.25
N TYR A 61 10.23 5.56 12.50
CA TYR A 61 9.92 4.45 13.42
C TYR A 61 10.81 4.45 14.67
N ALA A 62 11.77 5.37 14.77
CA ALA A 62 12.71 5.43 15.88
C ALA A 62 12.00 5.43 17.24
N ASN A 63 12.44 4.54 18.12
CA ASN A 63 12.11 4.61 19.54
C ASN A 63 13.17 5.47 20.23
N ARG A 64 12.82 6.16 21.32
CA ARG A 64 13.75 7.06 22.07
C ARG A 64 15.04 6.41 22.58
N GLN A 65 15.19 5.10 22.45
CA GLN A 65 16.33 4.31 22.90
C GLN A 65 17.32 3.99 21.77
N ASP A 66 16.90 4.09 20.50
CA ASP A 66 17.75 3.82 19.33
C ASP A 66 18.44 5.11 18.88
N ASN A 67 19.76 5.18 19.13
CA ASN A 67 20.62 6.30 18.72
C ASN A 67 21.16 6.14 17.28
N THR A 68 20.42 5.48 16.40
CA THR A 68 20.85 5.28 15.00
C THR A 68 20.68 6.59 14.23
N VAL A 69 21.80 7.19 13.82
CA VAL A 69 21.82 8.40 12.98
C VAL A 69 21.75 7.98 11.51
N GLU A 70 20.61 7.44 11.10
CA GLU A 70 20.38 7.02 9.72
C GLU A 70 19.52 8.04 8.98
N LEU A 71 19.94 8.39 7.76
CA LEU A 71 19.16 9.22 6.86
C LEU A 71 18.13 8.35 6.14
N HIS A 72 16.87 8.77 6.20
CA HIS A 72 15.77 8.10 5.50
C HIS A 72 15.43 8.80 4.19
N THR A 73 15.03 8.00 3.20
CA THR A 73 14.84 8.43 1.81
C THR A 73 13.40 8.20 1.33
N PRO A 74 13.02 8.66 0.12
CA PRO A 74 11.63 8.67 -0.33
C PRO A 74 10.97 7.30 -0.47
N ALA A 75 11.73 6.24 -0.72
CA ALA A 75 11.19 4.91 -0.96
C ALA A 75 12.11 3.84 -0.40
N GLU A 76 11.70 3.18 0.67
CA GLU A 76 12.53 2.28 1.47
C GLU A 76 11.88 0.90 1.59
N VAL A 77 12.70 -0.14 1.67
CA VAL A 77 12.25 -1.52 1.76
C VAL A 77 12.64 -2.06 3.13
N TYR A 78 11.66 -2.64 3.80
CA TYR A 78 11.76 -3.25 5.10
C TYR A 78 11.44 -4.74 5.00
N THR A 79 12.03 -5.57 5.85
CA THR A 79 11.72 -7.01 5.89
C THR A 79 11.45 -7.50 7.31
N SER A 80 10.62 -8.54 7.38
CA SER A 80 10.54 -9.44 8.50
C SER A 80 10.71 -10.86 8.00
N ASP A 81 11.79 -11.50 8.45
CA ASP A 81 12.13 -12.87 8.04
C ASP A 81 11.17 -13.91 8.63
N GLU A 82 10.63 -13.63 9.83
CA GLU A 82 9.70 -14.50 10.55
C GLU A 82 8.40 -14.69 9.75
N GLN A 83 7.77 -13.58 9.32
CA GLN A 83 6.54 -13.61 8.52
C GLN A 83 6.81 -13.77 7.01
N LYS A 84 8.08 -13.89 6.57
CA LYS A 84 8.48 -13.84 5.15
C LYS A 84 7.81 -12.67 4.42
N LEU A 85 7.88 -11.49 5.03
CA LEU A 85 7.21 -10.28 4.57
C LEU A 85 8.24 -9.22 4.19
N ALA A 86 8.07 -8.63 3.02
CA ALA A 86 8.76 -7.42 2.61
C ALA A 86 7.73 -6.28 2.51
N VAL A 87 8.11 -5.10 2.96
CA VAL A 87 7.29 -3.89 2.88
C VAL A 87 8.07 -2.82 2.15
N LEU A 88 7.54 -2.34 1.02
CA LEU A 88 8.01 -1.10 0.42
C LEU A 88 7.21 0.05 1.04
N GLN A 89 7.85 1.07 1.59
CA GLN A 89 7.22 2.32 2.01
C GLN A 89 7.62 3.44 1.05
N ILE A 90 6.66 4.28 0.65
CA ILE A 90 6.88 5.45 -0.21
C ILE A 90 6.41 6.69 0.57
N ARG A 91 7.32 7.64 0.80
CA ARG A 91 7.06 8.86 1.57
C ARG A 91 6.88 10.11 0.71
N ALA A 92 7.37 10.08 -0.53
CA ALA A 92 7.30 11.22 -1.43
C ALA A 92 6.31 10.99 -2.58
N PRO A 93 5.68 12.08 -3.08
CA PRO A 93 4.87 12.01 -4.29
C PRO A 93 5.66 11.52 -5.50
N ILE A 94 4.95 10.85 -6.41
CA ILE A 94 5.47 10.44 -7.71
C ILE A 94 5.35 11.63 -8.67
N LEU A 95 6.43 11.95 -9.39
CA LEU A 95 6.40 12.94 -10.46
C LEU A 95 5.44 12.48 -11.56
N GLN A 96 4.38 13.24 -11.79
CA GLN A 96 3.28 12.85 -12.69
C GLN A 96 3.76 12.50 -14.12
N THR A 97 4.75 13.24 -14.64
CA THR A 97 5.36 12.99 -15.95
C THR A 97 6.17 11.68 -16.02
N LYS A 98 6.52 11.11 -14.87
CA LYS A 98 7.33 9.89 -14.73
C LYS A 98 6.56 8.70 -14.15
N SER A 99 5.25 8.83 -13.91
CA SER A 99 4.43 7.75 -13.34
C SER A 99 4.53 6.44 -14.12
N LYS A 100 4.53 6.48 -15.46
CA LYS A 100 4.72 5.28 -16.29
C LYS A 100 6.09 4.63 -16.08
N LYS A 101 7.16 5.43 -16.07
CA LYS A 101 8.53 4.98 -15.82
C LYS A 101 8.67 4.34 -14.44
N PHE A 102 8.03 4.93 -13.43
CA PHE A 102 8.04 4.40 -12.07
C PHE A 102 7.35 3.03 -11.98
N ARG A 103 6.19 2.85 -12.62
CA ARG A 103 5.51 1.55 -12.66
C ARG A 103 6.34 0.48 -13.35
N GLN A 104 6.93 0.80 -14.50
CA GLN A 104 7.83 -0.12 -15.21
C GLN A 104 9.01 -0.54 -14.33
N LEU A 105 9.57 0.40 -13.56
CA LEU A 105 10.64 0.10 -12.60
C LEU A 105 10.17 -0.83 -11.49
N LEU A 106 8.99 -0.59 -10.90
CA LEU A 106 8.40 -1.43 -9.86
C LEU A 106 8.11 -2.85 -10.36
N VAL A 107 7.43 -2.98 -11.50
CA VAL A 107 7.14 -4.26 -12.15
C VAL A 107 8.42 -5.04 -12.43
N SER A 108 9.45 -4.37 -12.97
CA SER A 108 10.75 -5.00 -13.23
C SER A 108 11.42 -5.49 -11.94
N TRP A 109 11.37 -4.68 -10.88
CA TRP A 109 11.95 -5.02 -9.57
C TRP A 109 11.21 -6.18 -8.91
N ILE A 110 9.87 -6.16 -8.88
CA ILE A 110 9.03 -7.22 -8.32
C ILE A 110 9.34 -8.56 -9.01
N ARG A 111 9.39 -8.55 -10.35
CA ARG A 111 9.75 -9.74 -11.14
C ARG A 111 11.14 -10.26 -10.80
N ALA A 112 12.14 -9.37 -10.79
CA ALA A 112 13.53 -9.76 -10.54
C ALA A 112 13.76 -10.27 -9.11
N SER A 113 12.95 -9.80 -8.15
CA SER A 113 13.07 -10.16 -6.74
C SER A 113 12.48 -11.52 -6.39
N GLY A 114 11.57 -12.07 -7.22
CA GLY A 114 11.02 -13.41 -7.02
C GLY A 114 10.05 -13.53 -5.83
N PHE A 115 9.34 -12.45 -5.50
CA PHE A 115 8.28 -12.48 -4.48
C PHE A 115 7.22 -13.54 -4.83
N SER A 116 6.70 -14.25 -3.82
CA SER A 116 5.63 -15.24 -4.02
C SER A 116 4.32 -14.57 -4.43
N ARG A 117 4.01 -13.41 -3.85
CA ARG A 117 2.91 -12.53 -4.24
C ARG A 117 3.19 -11.07 -3.86
N THR A 118 2.50 -10.15 -4.50
CA THR A 118 2.51 -8.72 -4.16
C THR A 118 1.10 -8.25 -3.79
N VAL A 119 0.97 -7.47 -2.71
CA VAL A 119 -0.28 -6.83 -2.29
C VAL A 119 -0.09 -5.32 -2.28
N VAL A 120 -0.85 -4.61 -3.10
CA VAL A 120 -0.86 -3.15 -3.18
C VAL A 120 -1.99 -2.61 -2.31
N LEU A 121 -1.65 -1.79 -1.32
CA LEU A 121 -2.63 -1.07 -0.50
C LEU A 121 -2.91 0.29 -1.12
N SER A 122 -4.16 0.51 -1.52
CA SER A 122 -4.59 1.71 -2.25
C SER A 122 -5.86 2.29 -1.64
N SER A 123 -6.21 3.48 -2.10
CA SER A 123 -7.48 4.13 -1.84
C SER A 123 -8.08 4.72 -3.12
N SER A 124 -9.35 5.15 -3.04
CA SER A 124 -10.07 5.84 -4.11
C SER A 124 -11.06 6.85 -3.52
N HIS A 125 -11.41 7.89 -4.26
CA HIS A 125 -12.32 8.92 -3.78
C HIS A 125 -13.72 8.36 -3.45
N ALA A 126 -14.15 8.48 -2.20
CA ALA A 126 -15.44 7.98 -1.74
C ALA A 126 -16.64 8.74 -2.32
N TYR A 127 -16.47 10.01 -2.70
CA TYR A 127 -17.51 10.85 -3.29
C TYR A 127 -17.75 10.54 -4.79
N GLN A 128 -16.94 9.68 -5.41
CA GLN A 128 -17.12 9.22 -6.79
C GLN A 128 -17.61 7.77 -6.87
N ARG A 129 -18.12 7.23 -5.76
CA ARG A 129 -18.75 5.91 -5.73
C ARG A 129 -20.08 5.92 -6.48
N ASP A 130 -20.37 4.83 -7.18
CA ASP A 130 -21.70 4.57 -7.72
C ASP A 130 -22.65 3.95 -6.68
N ASP A 131 -23.91 3.78 -7.06
CA ASP A 131 -24.95 3.23 -6.18
C ASP A 131 -24.62 1.80 -5.70
N GLN A 132 -23.96 0.98 -6.53
CA GLN A 132 -23.58 -0.39 -6.16
C GLN A 132 -22.48 -0.37 -5.09
N GLN A 133 -21.55 0.58 -5.20
CA GLN A 133 -20.46 0.80 -4.26
C GLN A 133 -20.91 1.44 -2.95
N LEU A 134 -22.04 2.15 -2.94
CA LEU A 134 -22.65 2.70 -1.73
C LEU A 134 -23.41 1.65 -0.91
N GLN A 135 -23.96 0.62 -1.56
CA GLN A 135 -24.77 -0.43 -0.91
C GLN A 135 -23.96 -1.49 -0.14
N SER A 136 -22.63 -1.41 -0.15
CA SER A 136 -21.77 -2.42 0.45
C SER A 136 -20.55 -1.83 1.15
N THR A 137 -19.69 -2.71 1.70
CA THR A 137 -18.48 -2.28 2.39
C THR A 137 -17.63 -1.38 1.47
N PRO A 138 -16.88 -0.41 2.01
CA PRO A 138 -16.02 0.47 1.20
C PRO A 138 -14.74 -0.22 0.70
N LEU A 139 -14.48 -1.46 1.12
CA LEU A 139 -13.33 -2.24 0.66
C LEU A 139 -13.62 -2.89 -0.69
N ARG A 140 -12.67 -2.80 -1.61
CA ARG A 140 -12.62 -3.52 -2.88
C ARG A 140 -11.29 -4.21 -3.06
N TYR A 141 -11.29 -5.27 -3.85
CA TYR A 141 -10.05 -5.88 -4.30
C TYR A 141 -9.97 -5.94 -5.83
N LEU A 142 -8.74 -6.00 -6.33
CA LEU A 142 -8.41 -6.46 -7.68
C LEU A 142 -7.38 -7.56 -7.57
N VAL A 143 -7.45 -8.54 -8.46
CA VAL A 143 -6.49 -9.65 -8.47
C VAL A 143 -6.07 -9.94 -9.89
N THR A 144 -4.78 -10.20 -10.07
CA THR A 144 -4.23 -10.61 -11.38
C THR A 144 -4.64 -12.04 -11.71
N PRO A 145 -4.72 -12.41 -13.00
CA PRO A 145 -5.06 -13.79 -13.38
C PRO A 145 -4.12 -14.85 -12.79
N SER A 146 -2.83 -14.52 -12.65
CA SER A 146 -1.81 -15.38 -12.04
C SER A 146 -2.15 -15.73 -10.60
N LEU A 147 -2.42 -14.72 -9.77
CA LEU A 147 -2.73 -14.90 -8.35
C LEU A 147 -4.14 -15.46 -8.12
N MET A 148 -5.09 -15.16 -9.00
CA MET A 148 -6.47 -15.65 -8.86
C MET A 148 -6.54 -17.17 -8.92
N LYS A 149 -5.67 -17.82 -9.71
CA LYS A 149 -5.61 -19.29 -9.82
C LYS A 149 -5.28 -19.97 -8.49
N THR A 150 -4.50 -19.33 -7.63
CA THR A 150 -4.04 -19.89 -6.35
C THR A 150 -4.84 -19.41 -5.15
N ASN A 151 -5.56 -18.29 -5.26
CA ASN A 151 -6.20 -17.62 -4.13
C ASN A 151 -7.72 -17.44 -4.25
N ALA A 152 -8.35 -18.04 -5.26
CA ALA A 152 -9.79 -17.89 -5.51
C ALA A 152 -10.67 -18.24 -4.30
N ASP A 153 -10.37 -19.34 -3.60
CA ASP A 153 -11.21 -19.81 -2.50
C ASP A 153 -11.03 -18.97 -1.25
N THR A 154 -9.79 -18.61 -0.91
CA THR A 154 -9.50 -17.68 0.21
C THR A 154 -10.19 -16.33 0.01
N LEU A 155 -10.17 -15.77 -1.21
CA LEU A 155 -10.82 -14.49 -1.49
C LEU A 155 -12.36 -14.58 -1.37
N LYS A 156 -12.95 -15.73 -1.70
CA LYS A 156 -14.38 -15.98 -1.48
C LYS A 156 -14.72 -16.08 0.00
N GLU A 157 -13.90 -16.78 0.78
CA GLU A 157 -14.06 -16.94 2.24
C GLU A 157 -13.99 -15.59 2.97
N LEU A 158 -13.10 -14.69 2.52
CA LEU A 158 -12.99 -13.33 3.06
C LEU A 158 -14.21 -12.45 2.76
N GLY A 159 -15.09 -12.85 1.83
CA GLY A 159 -16.31 -12.11 1.50
C GLY A 159 -16.08 -10.72 0.89
N TRP A 160 -14.87 -10.45 0.40
CA TRP A 160 -14.56 -9.17 -0.22
C TRP A 160 -15.22 -9.04 -1.59
N LYS A 161 -15.52 -7.81 -1.99
CA LYS A 161 -16.07 -7.51 -3.31
C LYS A 161 -14.97 -7.10 -4.28
N GLU A 162 -14.99 -7.67 -5.48
CA GLU A 162 -14.11 -7.24 -6.57
C GLU A 162 -14.49 -5.82 -7.01
N MET A 163 -13.50 -5.02 -7.38
CA MET A 163 -13.71 -3.67 -7.90
C MET A 163 -14.54 -3.69 -9.18
N GLU A 164 -15.67 -3.00 -9.14
CA GLU A 164 -16.59 -2.93 -10.25
C GLU A 164 -15.97 -2.18 -11.44
N ARG A 165 -16.28 -2.64 -12.65
CA ARG A 165 -15.99 -1.88 -13.87
C ARG A 165 -17.15 -0.94 -14.12
N MET A 166 -16.84 0.30 -14.49
CA MET A 166 -17.84 1.32 -14.78
C MET A 166 -17.87 1.62 -16.28
N PRO A 167 -19.03 1.97 -16.84
CA PRO A 167 -19.10 2.43 -18.21
C PRO A 167 -18.23 3.69 -18.39
N ALA A 168 -17.60 3.82 -19.56
CA ALA A 168 -16.76 4.97 -19.89
C ALA A 168 -17.46 6.34 -19.66
N PHE A 169 -18.78 6.38 -19.83
CA PHE A 169 -19.61 7.56 -19.61
C PHE A 169 -20.83 7.19 -18.75
N PRO A 170 -20.71 7.32 -17.42
CA PRO A 170 -21.81 7.07 -16.51
C PRO A 170 -23.03 7.96 -16.84
N GLY A 171 -24.22 7.38 -16.86
CA GLY A 171 -25.47 8.08 -17.17
C GLY A 171 -25.87 8.11 -18.65
N LEU A 172 -25.01 7.66 -19.57
CA LEU A 172 -25.38 7.40 -20.96
C LEU A 172 -25.73 5.92 -21.14
N SER A 173 -27.01 5.63 -21.37
CA SER A 173 -27.52 4.28 -21.61
C SER A 173 -27.10 3.79 -23.00
N ASN A 174 -25.87 3.33 -23.15
CA ASN A 174 -25.43 2.61 -24.34
C ASN A 174 -25.17 1.13 -23.98
N PRO A 175 -25.92 0.16 -24.53
CA PRO A 175 -25.68 -1.27 -24.32
C PRO A 175 -24.27 -1.71 -24.70
N ASP A 176 -23.64 -1.03 -25.65
CA ASP A 176 -22.28 -1.29 -26.12
C ASP A 176 -21.21 -0.46 -25.37
N ALA A 177 -21.55 0.12 -24.22
CA ALA A 177 -20.61 0.94 -23.45
C ALA A 177 -19.40 0.12 -22.99
N GLU A 178 -18.21 0.57 -23.34
CA GLU A 178 -16.96 -0.04 -22.88
C GLU A 178 -16.85 0.08 -21.35
N MET A 179 -16.77 -1.07 -20.68
CA MET A 179 -16.64 -1.17 -19.23
C MET A 179 -15.17 -1.04 -18.82
N ARG A 180 -14.84 0.06 -18.16
CA ARG A 180 -13.47 0.43 -17.78
C ARG A 180 -13.28 0.30 -16.27
N LEU A 181 -12.10 -0.17 -15.89
CA LEU A 181 -11.64 -0.06 -14.51
C LEU A 181 -11.32 1.42 -14.23
N CYS A 182 -11.94 1.98 -13.19
CA CYS A 182 -11.79 3.38 -12.80
C CYS A 182 -11.44 3.45 -11.32
N ILE A 183 -10.33 4.11 -11.00
CA ILE A 183 -9.85 4.25 -9.61
C ILE A 183 -9.46 5.72 -9.39
N PRO A 184 -10.45 6.62 -9.24
CA PRO A 184 -10.17 8.04 -9.09
C PRO A 184 -9.41 8.33 -7.79
N GLY A 185 -8.36 9.14 -7.89
CA GLY A 185 -7.47 9.40 -6.76
C GLY A 185 -6.56 8.21 -6.40
N GLY A 186 -6.62 7.10 -7.13
CA GLY A 186 -5.82 5.89 -6.88
C GLY A 186 -4.36 5.96 -7.35
N GLY A 187 -3.84 7.13 -7.70
CA GLY A 187 -2.46 7.31 -8.14
C GLY A 187 -2.05 6.35 -9.28
N ILE A 188 -1.03 5.54 -9.02
CA ILE A 188 -0.52 4.55 -10.00
C ILE A 188 -1.27 3.21 -10.01
N THR A 189 -2.21 2.98 -9.10
CA THR A 189 -2.83 1.66 -8.84
C THR A 189 -3.41 1.01 -10.08
N LYS A 190 -4.26 1.73 -10.83
CA LYS A 190 -4.86 1.20 -12.06
C LYS A 190 -3.79 0.76 -13.06
N GLY A 191 -2.82 1.64 -13.31
CA GLY A 191 -1.74 1.34 -14.24
C GLY A 191 -0.86 0.19 -13.77
N LEU A 192 -0.56 0.10 -12.47
CA LEU A 192 0.30 -0.94 -11.91
C LEU A 192 -0.38 -2.31 -11.95
N TYR A 193 -1.69 -2.34 -11.71
CA TYR A 193 -2.51 -3.53 -11.88
C TYR A 193 -2.53 -3.98 -13.35
N THR A 194 -2.78 -3.06 -14.29
CA THR A 194 -2.78 -3.38 -15.73
C THR A 194 -1.41 -3.90 -16.19
N ASP A 195 -0.34 -3.17 -15.89
CA ASP A 195 1.03 -3.56 -16.25
C ASP A 195 1.38 -4.94 -15.63
N SER A 196 0.92 -5.22 -14.40
CA SER A 196 1.13 -6.52 -13.73
C SER A 196 0.34 -7.66 -14.36
N CYS A 197 -0.90 -7.43 -14.81
CA CYS A 197 -1.68 -8.41 -15.57
C CYS A 197 -0.97 -8.76 -16.90
N GLU A 198 -0.48 -7.77 -17.64
CA GLU A 198 0.25 -7.97 -18.89
C GLU A 198 1.57 -8.74 -18.70
N GLN A 199 2.17 -8.57 -17.53
CA GLN A 199 3.44 -9.21 -17.15
C GLN A 199 3.27 -10.50 -16.33
N ASP A 200 2.03 -10.99 -16.17
CA ASP A 200 1.66 -12.20 -15.42
C ASP A 200 2.22 -12.25 -13.98
N LEU A 201 2.32 -11.09 -13.33
CA LEU A 201 2.80 -11.00 -11.95
C LEU A 201 1.69 -11.42 -10.97
N PRO A 202 2.01 -12.19 -9.91
CA PRO A 202 1.05 -12.54 -8.87
C PRO A 202 0.79 -11.33 -7.95
N LEU A 203 -0.12 -10.46 -8.36
CA LEU A 203 -0.46 -9.22 -7.66
C LEU A 203 -1.94 -9.16 -7.29
N ALA A 204 -2.21 -8.64 -6.09
CA ALA A 204 -3.53 -8.17 -5.65
C ALA A 204 -3.46 -6.68 -5.27
N VAL A 205 -4.59 -5.99 -5.38
CA VAL A 205 -4.80 -4.65 -4.83
C VAL A 205 -5.89 -4.76 -3.79
N LEU A 206 -5.65 -4.25 -2.59
CA LEU A 206 -6.70 -3.92 -1.62
C LEU A 206 -6.94 -2.42 -1.67
N LEU A 207 -8.20 -2.04 -1.80
CA LEU A 207 -8.59 -0.66 -2.04
C LEU A 207 -9.68 -0.25 -1.07
N LEU A 208 -9.53 0.91 -0.44
CA LEU A 208 -10.56 1.50 0.39
C LEU A 208 -11.07 2.81 -0.23
N PHE A 209 -12.39 2.98 -0.30
CA PHE A 209 -12.97 4.27 -0.62
C PHE A 209 -12.87 5.21 0.59
N CYS A 210 -12.19 6.35 0.45
CA CYS A 210 -12.05 7.34 1.50
C CYS A 210 -12.17 8.79 0.99
N SER A 211 -12.28 9.72 1.93
CA SER A 211 -12.17 11.16 1.70
C SER A 211 -10.84 11.66 2.28
N GLU A 212 -10.33 12.78 1.77
CA GLU A 212 -9.16 13.44 2.38
C GLU A 212 -9.47 13.88 3.83
N GLY A 213 -8.46 13.85 4.70
CA GLY A 213 -8.57 14.31 6.08
C GLY A 213 -7.77 13.44 7.04
N ASP A 214 -8.37 13.13 8.20
CA ASP A 214 -7.81 12.15 9.13
C ASP A 214 -8.17 10.73 8.66
N ASN A 215 -7.22 10.11 7.96
CA ASN A 215 -7.34 8.75 7.42
C ASN A 215 -6.64 7.70 8.30
N ILE A 216 -6.32 8.02 9.56
CA ILE A 216 -5.83 7.02 10.52
C ILE A 216 -6.83 5.85 10.63
N PRO A 217 -8.15 6.06 10.83
CA PRO A 217 -9.10 4.95 10.93
C PRO A 217 -9.12 4.07 9.68
N ASP A 218 -9.04 4.69 8.49
CA ASP A 218 -9.02 3.99 7.20
C ASP A 218 -7.77 3.09 7.06
N ALA A 219 -6.62 3.56 7.55
CA ALA A 219 -5.38 2.78 7.59
C ALA A 219 -5.52 1.54 8.49
N PHE A 220 -6.15 1.70 9.66
CA PHE A 220 -6.47 0.57 10.54
C PHE A 220 -7.46 -0.41 9.88
N THR A 221 -8.47 0.10 9.18
CA THR A 221 -9.45 -0.74 8.47
C THR A 221 -8.78 -1.60 7.40
N ILE A 222 -7.98 -1.01 6.51
CA ILE A 222 -7.36 -1.77 5.41
C ILE A 222 -6.30 -2.76 5.92
N VAL A 223 -5.54 -2.42 6.97
CA VAL A 223 -4.53 -3.33 7.52
C VAL A 223 -5.17 -4.50 8.30
N ASN A 224 -6.32 -4.29 8.94
CA ASN A 224 -7.08 -5.38 9.55
C ASN A 224 -7.56 -6.38 8.50
N HIS A 225 -8.12 -5.91 7.39
CA HIS A 225 -8.48 -6.78 6.27
C HIS A 225 -7.26 -7.50 5.68
N LEU A 226 -6.14 -6.80 5.50
CA LEU A 226 -4.90 -7.45 5.08
C LEU A 226 -4.49 -8.57 6.04
N ASN A 227 -4.65 -8.37 7.34
CA ASN A 227 -4.33 -9.37 8.35
C ASN A 227 -5.32 -10.53 8.42
N ASP A 228 -6.60 -10.32 8.12
CA ASP A 228 -7.56 -11.41 7.95
C ASP A 228 -7.13 -12.36 6.83
N TRP A 229 -6.41 -11.85 5.82
CA TRP A 229 -5.89 -12.65 4.71
C TRP A 229 -4.49 -13.23 4.96
N LEU A 230 -3.57 -12.42 5.49
CA LEU A 230 -2.16 -12.80 5.62
C LEU A 230 -1.78 -13.33 7.00
N HIS A 231 -2.67 -13.22 8.00
CA HIS A 231 -2.46 -13.64 9.39
C HIS A 231 -1.12 -13.14 9.96
N LEU A 232 -0.83 -11.84 9.75
CA LEU A 232 0.45 -11.23 10.13
C LEU A 232 0.65 -11.17 11.65
N LEU A 233 -0.43 -11.13 12.42
CA LEU A 233 -0.44 -11.03 13.88
C LEU A 233 -1.12 -12.25 14.50
N ASP A 234 -0.55 -12.74 15.60
CA ASP A 234 -1.14 -13.84 16.37
C ASP A 234 -2.48 -13.44 16.98
N GLU A 235 -3.51 -14.25 16.72
CA GLU A 235 -4.86 -14.06 17.23
C GLU A 235 -4.96 -14.21 18.76
N HIS A 236 -3.97 -14.83 19.40
CA HIS A 236 -3.96 -15.14 20.83
C HIS A 236 -3.59 -13.94 21.72
N SER A 237 -3.18 -12.82 21.13
CA SER A 237 -2.87 -11.60 21.86
C SER A 237 -4.16 -10.85 22.23
N GLN A 238 -4.57 -10.91 23.51
CA GLN A 238 -5.74 -10.20 24.08
C GLN A 238 -5.62 -8.65 24.09
N LYS A 239 -4.72 -8.06 23.30
CA LYS A 239 -4.53 -6.60 23.26
C LYS A 239 -5.59 -5.96 22.36
N THR A 240 -6.24 -4.93 22.89
CA THR A 240 -7.30 -4.15 22.22
C THR A 240 -6.80 -3.36 21.00
N ASN A 241 -5.50 -3.07 20.91
CA ASN A 241 -4.85 -2.50 19.73
C ASN A 241 -3.68 -3.38 19.30
N LYS A 242 -3.89 -4.20 18.27
CA LYS A 242 -2.86 -5.11 17.74
C LYS A 242 -1.75 -4.37 16.96
N TRP A 243 -2.08 -3.23 16.36
CA TRP A 243 -1.14 -2.44 15.56
C TRP A 243 -0.50 -1.30 16.37
N LYS A 244 0.82 -1.15 16.26
CA LYS A 244 1.62 -0.09 16.85
C LYS A 244 1.69 1.11 15.91
N ILE A 245 1.16 2.25 16.37
CA ILE A 245 1.31 3.54 15.69
C ILE A 245 2.80 3.98 15.73
N PRO A 246 3.41 4.38 14.60
CA PRO A 246 4.79 4.84 14.59
C PRO A 246 4.97 6.20 15.29
N THR A 247 6.17 6.46 15.80
CA THR A 247 6.48 7.68 16.55
C THR A 247 6.34 8.95 15.72
N SER A 248 6.59 8.87 14.40
CA SER A 248 6.37 9.96 13.45
C SER A 248 4.94 10.53 13.46
N TRP A 249 3.93 9.73 13.85
CA TRP A 249 2.54 10.20 13.92
C TRP A 249 2.26 11.08 15.14
N SER A 250 3.19 11.19 16.10
CA SER A 250 3.01 12.05 17.28
C SER A 250 2.86 13.54 16.94
N LEU A 251 3.34 13.97 15.75
CA LEU A 251 3.30 15.35 15.28
C LEU A 251 2.49 15.50 13.98
N LEU A 252 1.60 14.55 13.66
CA LEU A 252 0.80 14.55 12.43
C LEU A 252 -0.08 15.80 12.32
N PHE A 253 -0.50 16.36 13.47
CA PHE A 253 -1.26 17.61 13.60
C PHE A 253 -0.41 18.80 14.11
N GLY A 254 0.91 18.70 14.03
CA GLY A 254 1.85 19.72 14.51
C GLY A 254 2.22 19.61 16.00
N SER A 255 3.13 20.47 16.45
CA SER A 255 3.73 20.43 17.80
C SER A 255 2.89 21.11 18.89
N GLY A 256 1.58 20.97 18.83
CA GLY A 256 0.63 21.67 19.70
C GLY A 256 0.26 23.07 19.19
N ILE A 257 -0.86 23.59 19.67
CA ILE A 257 -1.36 24.91 19.29
C ILE A 257 -0.52 25.96 20.03
N PRO A 258 0.04 26.98 19.33
CA PRO A 258 0.70 28.10 19.99
C PRO A 258 -0.17 28.68 21.10
N PRO A 259 0.33 28.80 22.35
CA PRO A 259 -0.45 29.33 23.46
C PRO A 259 -1.04 30.73 23.20
N ALA A 260 -0.44 31.49 22.28
CA ALA A 260 -0.89 32.82 21.88
C ALA A 260 -2.17 32.83 21.01
N LEU A 261 -2.71 31.67 20.62
CA LEU A 261 -3.96 31.56 19.87
C LEU A 261 -5.21 31.37 20.76
N PHE A 262 -5.03 31.32 22.09
CA PHE A 262 -6.10 31.23 23.10
C PHE A 262 -6.03 32.36 24.11
#